data_AF-A0A378XET1-F1
#
_entry.id   AF-A0A378XET1-F1
#
_cell.length_a   1.000
_cell.length_b   1.000
_cell.length_c   1.000
_cell.angle_alpha   90.00
_cell.angle_beta   90.00
_cell.angle_gamma   90.00
#
_symmetry.space_group_name_H-M   'P 1'
#
loop_
_entity.id
_entity.type
_entity.pdbx_description
1 polymer ?
#
loop_
_entity_poly.entity_id
_entity_poly.type
_entity_poly.pdbx_seq_one_letter_code
_entity_poly.pdbx_strand_id
1 'polypeptide(L)'
;MHILYALLILLFTIATGSIAHVHLESLNWFDAILNTALVVSGIGPYIIPETATGKLFLSAYSMVVGLVFAATLGIILAPVAHRMLHKFHLDESDEDKDD
;
A
#
# COMPACT_ATOMS: atom_id res chain seq x y z
N MET A 1 -5.02 15.87 3.97
CA MET A 1 -4.07 15.82 2.83
C MET A 1 -3.37 14.47 2.70
N HIS A 2 -2.83 13.88 3.76
CA HIS A 2 -2.12 12.57 3.71
C HIS A 2 -2.91 11.41 3.09
N ILE A 3 -4.21 11.30 3.39
CA ILE A 3 -5.09 10.25 2.83
C ILE A 3 -5.25 10.38 1.31
N LEU A 4 -5.25 11.61 0.78
CA LEU A 4 -5.35 11.83 -0.67
C LEU A 4 -4.10 11.31 -1.40
N TYR A 5 -2.92 11.55 -0.85
CA TYR A 5 -1.67 11.01 -1.41
C TYR A 5 -1.65 9.48 -1.37
N ALA A 6 -2.08 8.88 -0.26
CA ALA A 6 -2.21 7.43 -0.14
C ALA A 6 -3.17 6.85 -1.21
N LEU A 7 -4.33 7.48 -1.42
CA LEU A 7 -5.29 7.08 -2.45
C LEU A 7 -4.71 7.20 -3.87
N LEU A 8 -4.01 8.29 -4.17
CA LEU A 8 -3.40 8.49 -5.48
C LEU A 8 -2.31 7.44 -5.78
N ILE A 9 -1.49 7.12 -4.78
CA ILE A 9 -0.48 6.07 -4.90
C ILE A 9 -1.15 4.73 -5.18
N LEU A 10 -2.18 4.35 -4.40
CA LEU A 10 -2.91 3.08 -4.60
C LEU A 10 -3.56 2.99 -5.99
N LEU A 11 -4.22 4.07 -6.45
CA LEU A 11 -4.85 4.10 -7.77
C LEU A 11 -3.81 3.97 -8.90
N PHE A 12 -2.67 4.64 -8.77
CA PHE A 12 -1.57 4.52 -9.73
C PHE A 12 -0.99 3.12 -9.75
N THR A 13 -0.77 2.50 -8.59
CA THR A 13 -0.30 1.13 -8.46
C THR A 13 -1.29 0.16 -9.11
N ILE A 14 -2.59 0.26 -8.80
CA ILE A 14 -3.62 -0.60 -9.41
C ILE A 14 -3.68 -0.41 -10.93
N ALA A 15 -3.63 0.83 -11.42
CA ALA A 15 -3.68 1.10 -12.86
C ALA A 15 -2.50 0.47 -13.60
N THR A 16 -1.27 0.66 -13.10
CA THR A 16 -0.06 0.11 -13.72
C THR A 16 -0.05 -1.43 -13.72
N GLY A 17 -0.41 -2.07 -12.61
CA GLY A 17 -0.53 -3.53 -12.55
C GLY A 17 -1.62 -4.09 -13.47
N SER A 18 -2.78 -3.43 -13.53
CA SER A 18 -3.89 -3.85 -14.39
C SER A 18 -3.52 -3.79 -15.87
N ILE A 19 -2.89 -2.70 -16.32
CA ILE A 19 -2.44 -2.54 -17.71
C ILE A 19 -1.45 -3.64 -18.10
N ALA A 20 -0.49 -3.95 -17.23
CA ALA A 20 0.50 -4.99 -17.47
C ALA A 20 -0.15 -6.38 -17.56
N HIS A 21 -1.12 -6.69 -16.69
CA HIS A 21 -1.86 -7.95 -16.74
C HIS A 21 -2.67 -8.12 -18.04
N VAL A 22 -3.30 -7.05 -18.52
CA VAL A 22 -4.02 -7.07 -19.81
C VAL A 22 -3.04 -7.29 -20.99
N HIS A 23 -1.85 -6.69 -20.97
CA HIS A 23 -0.89 -6.82 -22.07
C HIS A 23 -0.08 -8.11 -22.05
N LEU A 24 0.35 -8.57 -20.87
CA LEU A 24 1.25 -9.72 -20.74
C LEU A 24 0.51 -11.06 -20.71
N GLU A 25 -0.71 -11.09 -20.17
CA GLU A 25 -1.48 -12.32 -19.96
C GLU A 25 -2.86 -12.29 -20.65
N SER A 26 -3.14 -11.25 -21.46
CA SER A 26 -4.41 -11.09 -22.20
C SER A 26 -5.67 -11.19 -21.31
N LEU A 27 -5.55 -10.80 -20.03
CA LEU A 27 -6.66 -10.83 -19.09
C LEU A 27 -7.72 -9.79 -19.45
N ASN A 28 -8.99 -10.09 -19.14
CA ASN A 28 -10.05 -9.09 -19.18
C ASN A 28 -9.72 -7.97 -18.17
N TRP A 29 -10.10 -6.73 -18.49
CA TRP A 29 -9.88 -5.57 -17.61
C TRP A 29 -10.41 -5.76 -16.19
N PHE A 30 -11.60 -6.34 -16.01
CA PHE A 30 -12.18 -6.55 -14.68
C PHE A 30 -11.38 -7.58 -13.88
N ASP A 31 -10.94 -8.65 -14.52
CA ASP A 31 -10.11 -9.68 -13.89
C ASP A 31 -8.72 -9.15 -13.57
N ALA A 32 -8.13 -8.32 -14.44
CA ALA A 32 -6.85 -7.67 -14.22
C ALA A 32 -6.90 -6.70 -13.03
N ILE A 33 -7.96 -5.90 -12.92
CA ILE A 33 -8.18 -4.99 -11.78
C ILE A 33 -8.37 -5.80 -10.50
N LEU A 34 -9.22 -6.83 -10.52
CA LEU A 34 -9.46 -7.69 -9.36
C LEU A 34 -8.16 -8.35 -8.89
N ASN A 35 -7.40 -8.95 -9.81
CA ASN A 35 -6.12 -9.59 -9.51
C ASN A 35 -5.13 -8.60 -8.90
N THR A 36 -5.01 -7.42 -9.50
CA THR A 36 -4.10 -6.38 -9.04
C THR A 36 -4.51 -5.83 -7.68
N ALA A 37 -5.80 -5.62 -7.43
CA ALA A 37 -6.32 -5.14 -6.16
C ALA A 37 -6.02 -6.12 -5.01
N LEU A 38 -6.14 -7.43 -5.25
CA LEU A 38 -5.83 -8.47 -4.26
C LEU A 38 -4.32 -8.58 -3.96
N VAL A 39 -3.48 -8.37 -4.97
CA VAL A 39 -2.02 -8.23 -4.77
C VAL A 39 -1.71 -6.99 -3.94
N VAL A 40 -2.33 -5.85 -4.26
CA VAL A 40 -2.17 -4.57 -3.53
C VAL A 40 -2.67 -4.63 -2.10
N SER A 41 -3.71 -5.41 -1.82
CA SER A 41 -4.21 -5.62 -0.46
C SER A 41 -3.37 -6.59 0.37
N GLY A 42 -2.35 -7.23 -0.23
CA GLY A 42 -1.50 -8.21 0.43
C GLY A 42 -2.12 -9.61 0.55
N ILE A 43 -3.26 -9.87 -0.10
CA ILE A 43 -3.88 -11.21 -0.14
C ILE A 43 -3.12 -12.11 -1.14
N GLY A 44 -2.60 -11.50 -2.21
CA GLY A 44 -1.88 -12.20 -3.27
C GLY A 44 -2.70 -12.30 -4.56
N PRO A 45 -2.15 -12.94 -5.60
CA PRO A 45 -2.80 -13.03 -6.90
C PRO A 45 -3.99 -14.01 -6.86
N TYR A 46 -5.10 -13.59 -7.47
CA TYR A 46 -6.22 -14.47 -7.80
C TYR A 46 -5.91 -15.33 -9.03
N ILE A 47 -5.23 -14.75 -10.03
CA ILE A 47 -4.81 -15.43 -11.26
C ILE A 47 -3.28 -15.40 -11.33
N ILE A 48 -2.68 -16.58 -11.40
CA ILE A 48 -1.23 -16.74 -11.58
C ILE A 48 -0.92 -16.71 -13.08
N PRO A 49 -0.04 -15.80 -13.55
CA PRO A 49 0.41 -15.75 -14.93
C PRO A 49 0.96 -17.09 -15.42
N GLU A 50 0.66 -17.46 -16.66
CA GLU A 50 1.18 -18.70 -17.27
C GLU A 50 2.53 -18.45 -17.95
N THR A 51 2.72 -17.26 -18.53
CA THR A 51 3.94 -16.93 -19.28
C THR A 51 5.13 -16.64 -18.36
N ALA A 52 6.34 -16.91 -18.84
CA ALA A 52 7.56 -16.61 -18.08
C ALA A 52 7.69 -15.10 -17.79
N THR A 53 7.36 -14.26 -18.76
CA THR A 53 7.39 -12.80 -18.63
C THR A 53 6.36 -12.31 -17.62
N GLY A 54 5.13 -12.85 -17.64
CA GLY A 54 4.08 -12.50 -16.68
C GLY A 54 4.43 -12.90 -15.26
N LYS A 55 5.04 -14.08 -15.06
CA LYS A 55 5.55 -14.51 -13.75
C LYS A 55 6.65 -13.60 -13.22
N LEU A 56 7.58 -13.20 -14.07
CA LEU A 56 8.66 -12.28 -13.70
C LEU A 56 8.11 -10.90 -13.35
N PHE A 57 7.17 -10.38 -14.15
CA PHE A 57 6.48 -9.13 -13.88
C PHE A 57 5.75 -9.20 -12.54
N LEU A 58 4.91 -10.21 -12.32
CA LEU A 58 4.13 -10.33 -11.09
C LEU A 58 5.03 -10.43 -9.85
N SER A 59 6.17 -11.12 -9.94
CA SER A 59 7.15 -11.21 -8.86
C SER A 59 7.74 -9.84 -8.51
N ALA A 60 8.28 -9.13 -9.50
CA ALA A 60 8.86 -7.80 -9.29
C ALA A 60 7.81 -6.77 -8.84
N TYR A 61 6.63 -6.80 -9.47
CA TYR A 61 5.50 -5.95 -9.14
C TYR A 61 5.02 -6.18 -7.70
N SER A 62 4.86 -7.44 -7.26
CA SER A 62 4.44 -7.76 -5.89
C SER A 62 5.44 -7.26 -4.83
N MET A 63 6.74 -7.27 -5.13
CA MET A 63 7.76 -6.71 -4.24
C MET A 63 7.61 -5.19 -4.08
N VAL A 64 7.41 -4.45 -5.18
CA VAL A 64 7.15 -3.00 -5.15
C VAL A 64 5.85 -2.70 -4.41
N VAL A 65 4.79 -3.48 -4.69
CA VAL A 65 3.49 -3.37 -4.03
C VAL A 65 3.62 -3.57 -2.52
N GLY A 66 4.42 -4.52 -2.05
CA GLY A 66 4.67 -4.71 -0.63
C GLY A 66 5.22 -3.45 0.05
N LEU A 67 6.15 -2.74 -0.60
CA LEU A 67 6.66 -1.46 -0.11
C LEU A 67 5.58 -0.37 -0.13
N VAL A 68 4.80 -0.29 -1.20
CA VAL A 68 3.69 0.68 -1.31
C VAL A 68 2.64 0.44 -0.23
N PHE A 69 2.29 -0.82 0.04
CA PHE A 69 1.35 -1.21 1.09
C PHE A 69 1.87 -0.77 2.46
N ALA A 70 3.12 -1.09 2.80
CA ALA A 70 3.74 -0.67 4.06
C ALA A 70 3.81 0.86 4.20
N ALA A 71 4.19 1.58 3.13
CA ALA A 71 4.23 3.03 3.12
C ALA A 71 2.83 3.65 3.32
N THR A 72 1.81 3.10 2.67
CA THR A 72 0.42 3.55 2.79
C THR A 72 -0.09 3.36 4.23
N LEU A 73 0.18 2.20 4.83
CA LEU A 73 -0.12 1.96 6.25
C LEU A 73 0.60 2.96 7.16
N GLY A 74 1.89 3.23 6.90
CA GLY A 74 2.66 4.22 7.63
C GLY A 74 2.04 5.62 7.57
N ILE A 75 1.63 6.08 6.38
CA ILE A 75 0.98 7.38 6.18
C ILE A 75 -0.34 7.49 6.98
N ILE A 76 -1.12 6.40 7.02
CA ILE A 76 -2.40 6.36 7.74
C ILE A 76 -2.19 6.29 9.26
N LEU A 77 -1.23 5.48 9.72
CA LEU A 77 -0.98 5.23 11.14
C LEU A 77 -0.12 6.31 11.81
N ALA A 78 0.74 7.01 11.08
CA ALA A 78 1.61 8.07 11.61
C ALA A 78 0.88 9.12 12.49
N PRO A 79 -0.25 9.72 12.08
CA PRO A 79 -0.95 10.69 12.94
C PRO A 79 -1.53 10.06 14.21
N VAL A 80 -1.94 8.79 14.15
CA VAL A 80 -2.45 8.05 15.32
C VAL A 80 -1.30 7.77 16.28
N ALA A 81 -0.18 7.25 15.76
CA ALA A 81 1.02 6.97 16.55
C ALA A 81 1.57 8.25 17.20
N HIS A 82 1.64 9.37 16.47
CA HIS A 82 2.06 10.67 17.00
C HIS A 82 1.12 11.17 18.10
N ARG A 83 -0.21 11.05 17.92
CA ARG A 83 -1.19 11.43 18.94
C ARG A 83 -1.08 10.56 20.19
N MET A 84 -0.83 9.27 20.04
CA MET A 84 -0.58 8.39 21.18
C MET A 84 0.68 8.78 21.92
N LEU A 85 1.80 8.99 21.21
CA LEU A 85 3.07 9.41 21.80
C LEU A 85 2.95 10.71 22.59
N HIS A 86 2.22 11.70 22.08
CA HIS A 86 2.00 12.96 22.78
C HIS A 86 1.10 12.79 24.02
N LYS A 87 0.16 11.84 24.01
CA LYS A 87 -0.68 11.55 25.19
C LYS A 87 0.08 10.79 26.28
N PHE A 88 1.10 10.02 25.90
CA PHE A 88 1.94 9.26 26.84
C PHE A 88 3.13 10.05 27.42
N HIS A 89 3.50 11.20 26.83
CA HIS A 89 4.58 12.07 27.35
C HIS A 89 4.07 13.35 28.05
N LEU A 90 2.81 13.40 28.48
CA LEU A 90 2.22 14.55 29.20
C LEU A 90 2.06 14.30 30.71
N ASP A 91 2.98 13.54 31.33
CA ASP A 91 2.96 13.31 32.80
C ASP A 91 4.32 13.64 33.48
N GLU A 92 5.27 14.29 32.81
CA GLU A 92 6.61 14.60 33.37
C GLU A 92 7.00 16.09 33.37
N SER A 93 6.08 17.02 33.15
CA SER A 93 6.40 18.45 33.30
C SER A 93 5.23 19.28 33.81
N ASP A 94 4.93 19.14 35.10
CA ASP A 94 4.22 20.13 35.92
C ASP A 94 4.81 20.13 37.36
N GLU A 95 6.14 20.08 37.48
CA GLU A 95 6.87 20.47 38.70
C GLU A 95 7.68 21.76 38.42
N ASP A 96 6.97 22.84 38.06
CA ASP A 96 7.43 24.20 38.41
C ASP A 96 7.07 24.37 39.89
N LYS A 97 8.01 24.25 40.83
CA LYS A 97 8.88 25.35 41.29
C LYS A 97 8.13 26.68 41.34
N ASP A 98 7.49 26.94 42.47
CA ASP A 98 7.38 28.28 43.02
C ASP A 98 7.55 28.21 44.55
N ASP A 99 8.29 29.19 45.05
CA ASP A 99 8.86 29.41 46.38
C ASP A 99 7.95 29.21 47.61
#